data_AF-A0A1D1USY0-F1
#
_entry.id   AF-A0A1D1USY0-F1
#
_cell.length_a   1.000
_cell.length_b   1.000
_cell.length_c   1.000
_cell.angle_alpha   90.00
_cell.angle_beta   90.00
_cell.angle_gamma   90.00
#
_symmetry.space_group_name_H-M   'P 1'
#
loop_
_entity.id
_entity.type
_entity.pdbx_description
1 polymer ?
#
loop_
_entity_poly.entity_id
_entity_poly.type
_entity_poly.pdbx_seq_one_letter_code
_entity_poly.pdbx_strand_id
1 'polypeptide(L)'
;MLRYDDDGTLDPTSMIPMVDGGTEGFKGNLRVIIPGMTACLECSMDLYPPAVNFPMCTIAHTPRLPEHCVEYVKVVMWPKMEPFGSGVAVDGDDPQHVQWITSRAEERAKEYGIQGVTYRLTLGVVKNIIPAVASTNAIVAALCATEVLKLASYMYPTLDNFLLFNDTDGIYSSSFQIQRNENCLACSRNIQKVEVKSSDTLQDLIDILKDHPTYQMRSPGITTTIDGKKKTLYIPNIPALEVATRENLEKSLKSLGLTDEQQIIVADATSPDARVFVLKFM
;
A
#
# COMPACT_ATOMS: atom_id res chain seq x y z
N MET A 1 -1.88 9.05 19.38
CA MET A 1 -3.21 8.97 18.74
C MET A 1 -3.96 10.25 19.02
N LEU A 2 -4.86 10.64 18.11
CA LEU A 2 -5.76 11.77 18.31
C LEU A 2 -6.66 11.52 19.52
N ARG A 3 -6.90 12.56 20.30
CA ARG A 3 -7.79 12.56 21.46
C ARG A 3 -9.02 13.39 21.14
N TYR A 4 -10.15 12.92 21.63
CA TYR A 4 -11.42 13.60 21.47
C TYR A 4 -12.06 13.73 22.85
N ASP A 5 -12.68 14.87 23.08
CA ASP A 5 -13.46 15.12 24.29
C ASP A 5 -14.79 14.35 24.22
N ASP A 6 -15.52 14.30 25.33
CA ASP A 6 -16.77 13.52 25.45
C ASP A 6 -17.87 13.97 24.48
N ASP A 7 -17.81 15.22 24.01
CA ASP A 7 -18.72 15.79 23.01
C ASP A 7 -18.30 15.47 21.56
N GLY A 8 -17.18 14.74 21.39
CA GLY A 8 -16.64 14.35 20.10
C GLY A 8 -15.80 15.43 19.41
N THR A 9 -15.53 16.57 20.06
CA THR A 9 -14.59 17.58 19.55
C THR A 9 -13.14 17.08 19.63
N LEU A 10 -12.32 17.50 18.67
CA LEU A 10 -10.91 17.07 18.58
C LEU A 10 -10.05 17.93 19.50
N ASP A 11 -9.33 17.30 20.43
CA ASP A 11 -8.34 17.97 21.29
C ASP A 11 -7.14 18.42 20.42
N PRO A 12 -6.94 19.74 20.23
CA PRO A 12 -5.88 20.24 19.36
C PRO A 12 -4.47 19.87 19.83
N THR A 13 -4.28 19.63 21.12
CA THR A 13 -2.96 19.29 21.69
C THR A 13 -2.53 17.86 21.34
N SER A 14 -3.49 17.02 20.93
CA SER A 14 -3.22 15.67 20.45
C SER A 14 -2.82 15.61 18.97
N MET A 15 -2.96 16.73 18.25
CA MET A 15 -2.60 16.84 16.84
C MET A 15 -1.09 17.06 16.69
N ILE A 16 -0.44 16.15 15.97
CA ILE A 16 0.95 16.30 15.56
C ILE A 16 0.93 16.53 14.05
N PRO A 17 1.18 17.77 13.58
CA PRO A 17 1.29 18.05 12.15
C PRO A 17 2.35 17.19 11.48
N MET A 18 2.08 16.77 10.25
CA MET A 18 3.01 16.00 9.42
C MET A 18 3.22 16.72 8.10
N VAL A 19 4.49 16.90 7.72
CA VAL A 19 4.88 17.39 6.40
C VAL A 19 5.53 16.24 5.66
N ASP A 20 4.97 15.90 4.51
CA ASP A 20 5.40 14.78 3.67
C ASP A 20 5.88 15.30 2.32
N GLY A 21 6.97 14.74 1.80
CA GLY A 21 7.56 15.14 0.54
C GLY A 21 8.01 13.93 -0.26
N GLY A 22 7.60 13.87 -1.52
CA GLY A 22 7.95 12.79 -2.46
C GLY A 22 8.68 13.30 -3.68
N THR A 23 9.57 12.49 -4.25
CA THR A 23 10.33 12.80 -5.47
C THR A 23 10.45 11.58 -6.38
N GLU A 24 10.34 11.81 -7.69
CA GLU A 24 10.58 10.82 -8.74
C GLU A 24 11.07 11.55 -9.99
N GLY A 25 12.35 11.35 -10.34
CA GLY A 25 13.01 12.05 -11.44
C GLY A 25 12.91 13.57 -11.30
N PHE A 26 12.26 14.21 -12.28
CA PHE A 26 12.03 15.66 -12.32
C PHE A 26 10.68 16.09 -11.74
N LYS A 27 9.97 15.17 -11.07
CA LYS A 27 8.68 15.43 -10.44
C LYS A 27 8.82 15.31 -8.92
N GLY A 28 8.02 16.09 -8.22
CA GLY A 28 7.93 16.00 -6.77
C GLY A 28 6.60 16.51 -6.26
N ASN A 29 6.32 16.25 -4.99
CA ASN A 29 5.14 16.74 -4.32
C ASN A 29 5.44 17.06 -2.86
N LEU A 30 4.67 17.99 -2.31
CA LEU A 30 4.66 18.37 -0.91
C LEU A 30 3.24 18.19 -0.38
N ARG A 31 3.12 17.67 0.84
CA ARG A 31 1.86 17.56 1.55
C ARG A 31 1.99 18.11 2.96
N VAL A 32 0.97 18.84 3.40
CA VAL A 32 0.82 19.28 4.79
C VAL A 32 -0.42 18.62 5.37
N ILE A 33 -0.22 17.78 6.37
CA ILE A 33 -1.26 16.95 6.97
C ILE A 33 -1.44 17.37 8.43
N ILE A 34 -2.65 17.80 8.78
CA ILE A 34 -3.10 18.04 10.15
C ILE A 34 -4.08 16.91 10.50
N PRO A 35 -3.63 15.87 11.24
CA PRO A 35 -4.45 14.69 11.49
C PRO A 35 -5.79 15.04 12.14
N GLY A 36 -6.88 14.50 11.58
CA GLY A 36 -8.25 14.76 12.05
C GLY A 36 -8.90 16.00 11.44
N MET A 37 -8.14 16.89 10.79
CA MET A 37 -8.64 18.10 10.15
C MET A 37 -8.51 18.03 8.61
N THR A 38 -7.31 17.82 8.09
CA THR A 38 -7.07 17.76 6.64
C THR A 38 -7.10 16.33 6.11
N ALA A 39 -7.06 16.17 4.78
CA ALA A 39 -6.83 14.87 4.16
C ALA A 39 -5.53 14.24 4.69
N CYS A 40 -5.59 12.97 5.10
CA CYS A 40 -4.41 12.19 5.46
C CYS A 40 -3.82 11.50 4.22
N LEU A 41 -2.73 10.75 4.40
CA LEU A 41 -2.11 9.98 3.32
C LEU A 41 -3.12 9.06 2.62
N GLU A 42 -3.92 8.33 3.40
CA GLU A 42 -4.92 7.38 2.91
C GLU A 42 -6.03 8.04 2.09
N CYS A 43 -6.37 9.31 2.37
CA CYS A 43 -7.38 10.05 1.59
C CYS A 43 -6.97 10.30 0.13
N SER A 44 -5.72 10.00 -0.24
CA SER A 44 -5.13 10.34 -1.52
C SER A 44 -4.27 9.20 -2.08
N MET A 45 -4.51 7.98 -1.62
CA MET A 45 -3.82 6.78 -2.13
C MET A 45 -4.07 6.59 -3.63
N ASP A 46 -5.25 6.94 -4.11
CA ASP A 46 -5.62 6.87 -5.53
C ASP A 46 -4.81 7.83 -6.43
N LEU A 47 -4.13 8.83 -5.85
CA LEU A 47 -3.26 9.74 -6.60
C LEU A 47 -1.88 9.13 -6.89
N TYR A 48 -1.51 8.05 -6.20
CA TYR A 48 -0.26 7.36 -6.48
C TYR A 48 -0.39 6.53 -7.76
N PRO A 49 0.63 6.51 -8.62
CA PRO A 49 0.60 5.67 -9.80
C PRO A 49 0.51 4.18 -9.39
N PRO A 50 -0.23 3.36 -10.15
CA PRO A 50 -0.32 1.93 -9.87
C PRO A 50 1.06 1.29 -9.97
N ALA A 51 1.36 0.36 -9.05
CA ALA A 51 2.59 -0.42 -9.12
C ALA A 51 2.65 -1.21 -10.44
N VAL A 52 3.80 -1.16 -11.10
CA VAL A 52 4.03 -1.92 -12.34
C VAL A 52 4.15 -3.40 -11.99
N ASN A 53 3.07 -4.15 -12.21
CA ASN A 53 3.05 -5.60 -12.06
C ASN A 53 2.88 -6.26 -13.43
N PHE A 54 3.85 -7.10 -13.81
CA PHE A 54 3.78 -7.87 -15.05
C PHE A 54 2.95 -9.15 -14.84
N PRO A 55 1.91 -9.41 -15.66
CA PRO A 55 1.12 -10.64 -15.53
C PRO A 55 1.95 -11.90 -15.77
N MET A 56 1.76 -12.94 -14.95
CA MET A 56 2.52 -14.20 -15.06
C MET A 56 2.40 -14.86 -16.44
N CYS A 57 1.23 -14.82 -17.07
CA CYS A 57 1.03 -15.36 -18.43
C CYS A 57 1.90 -14.65 -19.48
N THR A 58 2.05 -13.33 -19.35
CA THR A 58 2.92 -12.50 -20.20
C THR A 58 4.38 -12.84 -19.96
N ILE A 59 4.82 -12.84 -18.70
CA ILE A 59 6.20 -13.14 -18.33
C ILE A 59 6.59 -14.54 -18.79
N ALA A 60 5.74 -15.55 -18.55
CA ALA A 60 6.07 -16.95 -18.79
C ALA A 60 6.00 -17.34 -20.27
N HIS A 61 4.96 -16.91 -21.01
CA HIS A 61 4.66 -17.44 -22.34
C HIS A 61 4.76 -16.43 -23.47
N THR A 62 4.44 -15.15 -23.22
CA THR A 62 4.34 -14.12 -24.28
C THR A 62 5.09 -12.84 -23.93
N PRO A 63 6.41 -12.90 -23.70
CA PRO A 63 7.21 -11.70 -23.44
C PRO A 63 7.21 -10.78 -24.68
N ARG A 64 7.29 -9.47 -24.43
CA ARG A 64 7.18 -8.43 -25.48
C ARG A 64 8.18 -7.30 -25.27
N LEU A 65 8.52 -7.04 -24.01
CA LEU A 65 9.46 -6.03 -23.58
C LEU A 65 10.69 -6.70 -22.94
N PRO A 66 11.89 -6.09 -22.99
CA PRO A 66 13.08 -6.66 -22.35
C PRO A 66 12.93 -6.80 -20.83
N GLU A 67 12.10 -5.98 -20.18
CA GLU A 67 11.73 -6.09 -18.77
C GLU A 67 11.03 -7.42 -18.47
N HIS A 68 10.20 -7.94 -19.39
CA HIS A 68 9.54 -9.23 -19.20
C HIS A 68 10.55 -10.39 -19.19
N CYS A 69 11.64 -10.27 -19.94
CA CYS A 69 12.72 -11.26 -19.96
C CYS A 69 13.48 -11.25 -18.63
N VAL A 70 13.80 -10.08 -18.10
CA VAL A 70 14.46 -9.93 -16.80
C VAL A 70 13.56 -10.46 -15.67
N GLU A 71 12.29 -10.06 -15.65
CA GLU A 71 11.35 -10.47 -14.59
C GLU A 71 11.12 -12.00 -14.62
N TYR A 72 11.09 -12.62 -15.80
CA TYR A 72 11.04 -14.08 -15.90
C TYR A 72 12.23 -14.74 -15.21
N VAL A 73 13.43 -14.23 -15.45
CA VAL A 73 14.63 -14.83 -14.88
C VAL A 73 14.61 -14.68 -13.35
N LYS A 74 14.23 -13.50 -12.86
CA LYS A 74 14.12 -13.21 -11.43
C LYS A 74 13.05 -14.03 -10.72
N VAL A 75 11.85 -14.14 -11.27
CA VAL A 75 10.68 -14.73 -10.58
C VAL A 75 10.51 -16.22 -10.88
N VAL A 76 10.90 -16.68 -12.08
CA VAL A 76 10.67 -18.07 -12.52
C VAL A 76 11.97 -18.88 -12.58
N MET A 77 13.01 -18.35 -13.23
CA MET A 77 14.24 -19.12 -13.46
C MET A 77 15.10 -19.23 -12.20
N TRP A 78 15.24 -18.15 -11.44
CA TRP A 78 16.08 -18.09 -10.26
C TRP A 78 15.66 -19.11 -9.19
N PRO A 79 14.38 -19.18 -8.75
CA PRO A 79 13.97 -20.17 -7.75
C PRO A 79 14.09 -21.61 -8.26
N LYS A 80 14.03 -21.82 -9.59
CA LYS A 80 14.13 -23.14 -10.20
C LYS A 80 15.57 -23.64 -10.31
N MET A 81 16.52 -22.75 -10.60
CA MET A 81 17.91 -23.11 -10.85
C MET A 81 18.80 -22.98 -9.62
N GLU A 82 18.38 -22.19 -8.62
CA GLU A 82 19.16 -21.91 -7.40
C GLU A 82 20.64 -21.62 -7.71
N PRO A 83 20.95 -20.67 -8.61
CA PRO A 83 22.27 -20.54 -9.23
C PRO A 83 23.43 -20.25 -8.25
N PHE A 84 23.11 -19.73 -7.07
CA PHE A 84 24.08 -19.39 -6.02
C PHE A 84 23.90 -20.23 -4.74
N GLY A 85 23.15 -21.34 -4.83
CA GLY A 85 22.89 -22.23 -3.70
C GLY A 85 21.43 -22.21 -3.25
N SER A 86 21.03 -23.29 -2.56
CA SER A 86 19.64 -23.46 -2.17
C SER A 86 19.18 -22.42 -1.16
N GLY A 87 18.02 -21.82 -1.41
CA GLY A 87 17.44 -20.76 -0.58
C GLY A 87 18.11 -19.39 -0.67
N VAL A 88 19.08 -19.18 -1.58
CA VAL A 88 19.69 -17.86 -1.79
C VAL A 88 18.73 -16.99 -2.62
N ALA A 89 18.24 -15.90 -2.01
CA ALA A 89 17.39 -14.93 -2.69
C ALA A 89 18.20 -14.04 -3.65
N VAL A 90 17.52 -13.46 -4.65
CA VAL A 90 18.12 -12.46 -5.52
C VAL A 90 18.56 -11.25 -4.69
N ASP A 91 19.83 -10.90 -4.80
CA ASP A 91 20.40 -9.67 -4.26
C ASP A 91 20.70 -8.72 -5.42
N GLY A 92 20.01 -7.59 -5.47
CA GLY A 92 20.21 -6.58 -6.51
C GLY A 92 21.48 -5.76 -6.34
N ASP A 93 22.14 -5.85 -5.18
CA ASP A 93 23.42 -5.19 -4.90
C ASP A 93 24.63 -6.10 -5.13
N ASP A 94 24.42 -7.42 -5.30
CA ASP A 94 25.48 -8.35 -5.71
C ASP A 94 25.69 -8.32 -7.24
N PRO A 95 26.85 -7.87 -7.74
CA PRO A 95 27.14 -7.84 -9.17
C PRO A 95 27.05 -9.21 -9.84
N GLN A 96 27.35 -10.31 -9.13
CA GLN A 96 27.30 -11.66 -9.68
C GLN A 96 25.85 -12.09 -9.92
N HIS A 97 24.96 -11.78 -8.97
CA HIS A 97 23.53 -12.04 -9.10
C HIS A 97 22.94 -11.29 -10.29
N VAL A 98 23.21 -9.98 -10.38
CA VAL A 98 22.71 -9.14 -11.48
C VAL A 98 23.28 -9.60 -12.83
N GLN A 99 24.58 -9.91 -12.90
CA GLN A 99 25.22 -10.38 -14.13
C GLN A 99 24.63 -11.72 -14.61
N TRP A 100 24.36 -12.64 -13.68
CA TRP A 100 23.71 -13.91 -14.00
C TRP A 100 22.31 -13.69 -14.57
N ILE A 101 21.53 -12.81 -13.94
CA ILE A 101 20.18 -12.46 -14.42
C ILE A 101 20.26 -11.82 -15.81
N THR A 102 21.18 -10.88 -16.03
CA THR A 102 21.36 -10.24 -17.35
C THR A 102 21.67 -11.27 -18.43
N SER A 103 22.63 -12.17 -18.21
CA SER A 103 23.01 -13.19 -19.20
C SER A 103 21.82 -14.08 -19.60
N ARG A 104 21.02 -14.53 -18.61
CA ARG A 104 19.85 -15.37 -18.85
C ARG A 104 18.69 -14.61 -19.48
N ALA A 105 18.54 -13.33 -19.15
CA ALA A 105 17.54 -12.49 -19.77
C ALA A 105 17.89 -12.22 -21.24
N GLU A 106 19.17 -12.07 -21.59
CA GLU A 106 19.64 -11.95 -22.97
C GLU A 106 19.39 -13.22 -23.80
N GLU A 107 19.66 -14.40 -23.23
CA GLU A 107 19.34 -15.69 -23.86
C GLU A 107 17.84 -15.79 -24.18
N ARG A 108 16.99 -15.53 -23.18
CA ARG A 108 15.53 -15.51 -23.36
C ARG A 108 15.09 -14.45 -24.36
N ALA A 109 15.66 -13.26 -24.33
CA ALA A 109 15.31 -12.20 -25.27
C ALA A 109 15.63 -12.61 -26.72
N LYS A 110 16.75 -13.31 -26.96
CA LYS A 110 17.11 -13.85 -28.28
C LYS A 110 16.08 -14.87 -28.79
N GLU A 111 15.57 -15.76 -27.92
CA GLU A 111 14.55 -16.75 -28.28
C GLU A 111 13.26 -16.11 -28.81
N TYR A 112 12.86 -14.97 -28.23
CA TYR A 112 11.65 -14.24 -28.60
C TYR A 112 11.90 -13.07 -29.56
N GLY A 113 13.13 -12.88 -30.05
CA GLY A 113 13.50 -11.78 -30.93
C GLY A 113 13.39 -10.39 -30.29
N ILE A 114 13.49 -10.29 -28.96
CA ILE A 114 13.40 -9.05 -28.19
C ILE A 114 14.79 -8.43 -28.06
N GLN A 115 14.89 -7.12 -28.25
CA GLN A 115 16.11 -6.34 -28.08
C GLN A 115 16.03 -5.44 -26.85
N GLY A 116 17.17 -4.92 -26.39
CA GLY A 116 17.21 -3.90 -25.33
C GLY A 116 17.49 -4.43 -23.92
N VAL A 117 17.74 -5.73 -23.75
CA VAL A 117 18.28 -6.24 -22.47
C VAL A 117 19.69 -5.68 -22.28
N THR A 118 19.90 -5.01 -21.15
CA THR A 118 21.20 -4.46 -20.76
C THR A 118 21.39 -4.66 -19.26
N TYR A 119 22.63 -4.59 -18.78
CA TYR A 119 22.93 -4.62 -17.34
C TYR A 119 22.19 -3.52 -16.58
N ARG A 120 22.15 -2.29 -17.13
CA ARG A 120 21.44 -1.15 -16.54
C ARG A 120 19.93 -1.40 -16.42
N LEU A 121 19.30 -1.94 -17.48
CA LEU A 121 17.89 -2.30 -17.43
C LEU A 121 17.63 -3.40 -16.40
N THR A 122 18.51 -4.41 -16.36
CA THR A 122 18.41 -5.52 -15.41
C THR A 122 18.43 -5.00 -13.98
N LEU A 123 19.38 -4.13 -13.66
CA LEU A 123 19.47 -3.49 -12.35
C LEU A 123 18.20 -2.68 -12.02
N GLY A 124 17.67 -1.95 -13.01
CA GLY A 124 16.42 -1.20 -12.90
C GLY A 124 15.23 -2.07 -12.50
N VAL A 125 15.04 -3.21 -13.17
CA VAL A 125 13.94 -4.16 -12.92
C VAL A 125 14.14 -4.96 -11.64
N VAL A 126 15.37 -5.40 -11.34
CA VAL A 126 15.66 -6.19 -10.14
C VAL A 126 15.46 -5.34 -8.88
N LYS A 127 15.94 -4.09 -8.88
CA LYS A 127 15.87 -3.20 -7.72
C LYS A 127 14.65 -2.28 -7.70
N ASN A 128 13.79 -2.32 -8.72
CA ASN A 128 12.70 -1.34 -8.92
C ASN A 128 13.21 0.11 -8.79
N ILE A 129 14.29 0.45 -9.52
CA ILE A 129 14.97 1.76 -9.36
C ILE A 129 14.04 2.90 -9.76
N ILE A 130 13.80 3.80 -8.81
CA ILE A 130 13.16 5.10 -9.06
C ILE A 130 14.26 6.11 -9.43
N PRO A 131 14.19 6.80 -10.59
CA PRO A 131 15.16 7.82 -10.95
C PRO A 131 15.20 8.95 -9.90
N ALA A 132 16.40 9.42 -9.54
CA ALA A 132 16.56 10.47 -8.55
C ALA A 132 17.64 11.48 -8.98
N VAL A 133 17.39 12.77 -8.74
CA VAL A 133 18.32 13.87 -9.00
C VAL A 133 18.37 14.83 -7.81
N ALA A 134 19.54 15.41 -7.55
CA ALA A 134 19.75 16.28 -6.40
C ALA A 134 18.89 17.55 -6.42
N SER A 135 18.62 18.12 -7.61
CA SER A 135 17.81 19.32 -7.77
C SER A 135 16.38 19.15 -7.26
N THR A 136 15.68 18.10 -7.70
CA THR A 136 14.30 17.83 -7.27
C THR A 136 14.21 17.58 -5.77
N ASN A 137 15.17 16.82 -5.21
CA ASN A 137 15.25 16.59 -3.76
C ASN A 137 15.48 17.89 -2.98
N ALA A 138 16.35 18.78 -3.47
CA ALA A 138 16.59 20.07 -2.84
C ALA A 138 15.34 20.95 -2.86
N ILE A 139 14.60 20.98 -3.98
CA ILE A 139 13.36 21.75 -4.10
C ILE A 139 12.29 21.23 -3.13
N VAL A 140 12.01 19.93 -3.14
CA VAL A 140 10.98 19.34 -2.26
C VAL A 140 11.39 19.49 -0.79
N ALA A 141 12.65 19.25 -0.43
CA ALA A 141 13.12 19.44 0.94
C ALA A 141 13.00 20.90 1.41
N ALA A 142 13.31 21.87 0.53
CA ALA A 142 13.15 23.29 0.85
C ALA A 142 11.67 23.67 1.07
N LEU A 143 10.77 23.14 0.24
CA LEU A 143 9.32 23.30 0.42
C LEU A 143 8.85 22.70 1.74
N CYS A 144 9.26 21.46 2.07
CA CYS A 144 8.94 20.81 3.34
C CYS A 144 9.44 21.63 4.54
N ALA A 145 10.72 22.02 4.53
CA ALA A 145 11.32 22.79 5.62
C ALA A 145 10.62 24.14 5.83
N THR A 146 10.19 24.78 4.73
CA THR A 146 9.42 26.02 4.79
C THR A 146 8.07 25.82 5.48
N GLU A 147 7.33 24.76 5.16
CA GLU A 147 6.06 24.46 5.83
C GLU A 147 6.24 24.08 7.30
N VAL A 148 7.31 23.35 7.64
CA VAL A 148 7.65 23.07 9.04
C VAL A 148 7.94 24.36 9.81
N LEU A 149 8.67 25.31 9.21
CA LEU A 149 8.94 26.60 9.83
C LEU A 149 7.65 27.40 10.06
N LYS A 150 6.75 27.43 9.06
CA LYS A 150 5.44 28.08 9.17
C LYS A 150 4.60 27.45 10.30
N LEU A 151 4.55 26.12 10.37
CA LEU A 151 3.83 25.38 11.42
C LEU A 151 4.39 25.67 12.82
N ALA A 152 5.72 25.72 12.97
CA ALA A 152 6.36 25.89 14.27
C ALA A 152 6.31 27.33 14.79
N SER A 153 6.41 28.32 13.89
CA SER A 153 6.52 29.74 14.25
C SER A 153 5.22 30.53 14.10
N TYR A 154 4.22 29.98 13.41
CA TYR A 154 2.98 30.67 13.04
C TYR A 154 3.22 31.98 12.27
N MET A 155 4.37 32.11 11.59
CA MET A 155 4.74 33.35 10.90
C MET A 155 3.93 33.62 9.63
N TYR A 156 3.41 32.57 8.99
CA TYR A 156 2.62 32.63 7.75
C TYR A 156 1.61 31.46 7.72
N PRO A 157 0.50 31.59 6.97
CA PRO A 157 -0.38 30.47 6.68
C PRO A 157 0.35 29.34 5.98
N THR A 158 0.03 28.11 6.35
CA THR A 158 0.55 26.90 5.71
C THR A 158 -0.10 26.69 4.34
N LEU A 159 0.55 25.87 3.52
CA LEU A 159 -0.02 25.33 2.29
C LEU A 159 -1.37 24.67 2.56
N ASP A 160 -2.31 24.82 1.62
CA ASP A 160 -3.60 24.13 1.62
C ASP A 160 -3.43 22.66 1.19
N ASN A 161 -2.72 21.93 2.05
CA ASN A 161 -2.43 20.49 2.08
C ASN A 161 -1.66 19.83 0.93
N PHE A 162 -1.64 20.34 -0.32
CA PHE A 162 -0.93 19.68 -1.40
C PHE A 162 -0.32 20.64 -2.44
N LEU A 163 0.89 20.31 -2.89
CA LEU A 163 1.59 20.99 -3.97
C LEU A 163 2.30 19.97 -4.86
N LEU A 164 2.14 20.11 -6.17
CA LEU A 164 2.84 19.36 -7.20
C LEU A 164 3.95 20.22 -7.82
N PHE A 165 5.09 19.61 -8.09
CA PHE A 165 6.23 20.17 -8.78
C PHE A 165 6.62 19.31 -9.98
N ASN A 166 6.94 19.96 -11.11
CA ASN A 166 7.44 19.29 -12.31
C ASN A 166 8.43 20.19 -13.06
N ASP A 167 9.58 19.64 -13.43
CA ASP A 167 10.66 20.31 -14.18
C ASP A 167 10.98 19.61 -15.52
N THR A 168 10.02 18.86 -16.09
CA THR A 168 10.24 18.17 -17.37
C THR A 168 10.18 19.10 -18.59
N ASP A 169 9.35 20.14 -18.54
CA ASP A 169 9.15 21.10 -19.63
C ASP A 169 8.95 22.50 -19.04
N GLY A 170 10.07 23.17 -18.78
CA GLY A 170 10.11 24.32 -17.89
C GLY A 170 9.74 23.96 -16.45
N ILE A 171 9.64 24.98 -15.60
CA ILE A 171 9.30 24.82 -14.19
C ILE A 171 7.81 25.05 -13.99
N TYR A 172 7.11 24.00 -13.56
CA TYR A 172 5.70 24.05 -13.24
C TYR A 172 5.48 23.67 -11.78
N SER A 173 4.64 24.45 -11.09
CA SER A 173 4.12 24.09 -9.78
C SER A 173 2.65 24.45 -9.66
N SER A 174 1.90 23.62 -8.94
CA SER A 174 0.47 23.81 -8.71
C SER A 174 0.10 23.35 -7.32
N SER A 175 -0.61 24.21 -6.58
CA SER A 175 -1.17 23.90 -5.27
C SER A 175 -2.68 23.70 -5.38
N PHE A 176 -3.20 22.70 -4.69
CA PHE A 176 -4.64 22.45 -4.61
C PHE A 176 -4.96 21.71 -3.32
N GLN A 177 -6.21 21.82 -2.89
CA GLN A 177 -6.68 21.15 -1.69
C GLN A 177 -7.17 19.74 -2.02
N ILE A 178 -6.53 18.73 -1.45
CA ILE A 178 -7.07 17.37 -1.39
C ILE A 178 -8.19 17.36 -0.35
N GLN A 179 -9.38 16.92 -0.76
CA GLN A 179 -10.52 16.80 0.15
C GLN A 179 -10.34 15.61 1.09
N ARG A 180 -10.64 15.82 2.37
CA ARG A 180 -10.64 14.74 3.36
C ARG A 180 -11.82 13.80 3.07
N ASN A 181 -11.52 12.53 2.82
CA ASN A 181 -12.55 11.51 2.66
C ASN A 181 -13.20 11.21 4.02
N GLU A 182 -14.51 11.47 4.14
CA GLU A 182 -15.30 11.22 5.36
C GLU A 182 -15.43 9.72 5.69
N ASN A 183 -15.16 8.84 4.74
CA ASN A 183 -15.15 7.38 4.94
C ASN A 183 -13.72 6.81 4.94
N CYS A 184 -12.71 7.67 5.08
CA CYS A 184 -11.32 7.25 5.15
C CYS A 184 -11.07 6.28 6.31
N LEU A 185 -10.52 5.11 6.02
CA LEU A 185 -10.23 4.08 7.02
C LEU A 185 -9.20 4.52 8.05
N ALA A 186 -8.29 5.42 7.68
CA ALA A 186 -7.22 5.86 8.57
C ALA A 186 -7.69 6.99 9.49
N CYS A 187 -8.22 8.08 8.91
CA CYS A 187 -8.50 9.31 9.65
C CYS A 187 -9.98 9.59 9.91
N SER A 188 -10.91 8.80 9.38
CA SER A 188 -12.33 8.93 9.74
C SER A 188 -12.66 8.18 11.03
N ARG A 189 -13.65 8.69 11.74
CA ARG A 189 -14.31 8.00 12.86
C ARG A 189 -15.57 7.25 12.44
N ASN A 190 -15.99 7.39 11.18
CA ASN A 190 -17.18 6.74 10.68
C ASN A 190 -16.92 5.23 10.57
N ILE A 191 -17.72 4.46 11.31
CA ILE A 191 -17.69 3.00 11.24
C ILE A 191 -18.17 2.60 9.85
N GLN A 192 -17.31 1.90 9.11
CA GLN A 192 -17.61 1.47 7.75
C GLN A 192 -18.60 0.31 7.77
N LYS A 193 -19.55 0.34 6.84
CA LYS A 193 -20.50 -0.76 6.61
C LYS A 193 -19.98 -1.66 5.50
N VAL A 194 -19.86 -2.95 5.77
CA VAL A 194 -19.50 -3.96 4.77
C VAL A 194 -20.77 -4.71 4.38
N GLU A 195 -21.12 -4.62 3.10
CA GLU A 195 -22.29 -5.29 2.58
C GLU A 195 -21.95 -6.75 2.27
N VAL A 196 -22.70 -7.67 2.88
CA VAL A 196 -22.50 -9.12 2.76
C VAL A 196 -23.85 -9.82 2.65
N LYS A 197 -23.89 -11.02 2.08
CA LYS A 197 -25.08 -11.88 2.14
C LYS A 197 -24.97 -12.81 3.34
N SER A 198 -26.11 -13.18 3.89
CA SER A 198 -26.16 -14.16 5.00
C SER A 198 -25.58 -15.54 4.64
N SER A 199 -25.58 -15.88 3.35
CA SER A 199 -25.01 -17.12 2.79
C SER A 199 -23.51 -17.06 2.55
N ASP A 200 -22.90 -15.87 2.54
CA ASP A 200 -21.48 -15.72 2.26
C ASP A 200 -20.66 -16.40 3.37
N THR A 201 -19.49 -16.89 2.99
CA THR A 201 -18.54 -17.53 3.90
C THR A 201 -17.65 -16.49 4.57
N LEU A 202 -16.94 -16.90 5.63
CA LEU A 202 -15.92 -16.03 6.22
C LEU A 202 -14.78 -15.75 5.24
N GLN A 203 -14.47 -16.68 4.33
CA GLN A 203 -13.51 -16.46 3.25
C GLN A 203 -13.98 -15.35 2.31
N ASP A 204 -15.25 -15.34 1.91
CA ASP A 204 -15.80 -14.28 1.03
C ASP A 204 -15.67 -12.89 1.68
N LEU A 205 -15.92 -12.78 2.99
CA LEU A 205 -15.71 -11.53 3.73
C LEU A 205 -14.23 -11.10 3.74
N ILE A 206 -13.31 -12.05 3.91
CA ILE A 206 -11.86 -11.77 3.85
C ILE A 206 -11.47 -11.29 2.45
N ASP A 207 -11.98 -11.94 1.40
CA ASP A 207 -11.69 -11.57 0.02
C ASP A 207 -12.25 -10.18 -0.30
N ILE A 208 -13.44 -9.82 0.20
CA ILE A 208 -13.96 -8.44 0.13
C ILE A 208 -12.99 -7.45 0.80
N LEU A 209 -12.51 -7.75 2.01
CA LEU A 209 -11.57 -6.86 2.73
C LEU A 209 -10.22 -6.70 2.02
N LYS A 210 -9.80 -7.69 1.23
CA LYS A 210 -8.54 -7.66 0.48
C LYS A 210 -8.69 -6.98 -0.89
N ASP A 211 -9.77 -7.28 -1.60
CA ASP A 211 -9.95 -6.89 -3.00
C ASP A 211 -10.68 -5.56 -3.17
N HIS A 212 -11.45 -5.12 -2.16
CA HIS A 212 -12.17 -3.86 -2.24
C HIS A 212 -11.18 -2.68 -2.33
N PRO A 213 -11.31 -1.76 -3.32
CA PRO A 213 -10.35 -0.69 -3.57
C PRO A 213 -10.08 0.22 -2.37
N THR A 214 -11.09 0.39 -1.50
CA THR A 214 -10.96 1.20 -0.28
C THR A 214 -10.15 0.50 0.81
N TYR A 215 -10.26 -0.83 0.94
CA TYR A 215 -9.72 -1.56 2.10
C TYR A 215 -8.31 -2.09 1.86
N GLN A 216 -8.06 -2.72 0.70
CA GLN A 216 -6.77 -3.25 0.24
C GLN A 216 -5.93 -3.95 1.34
N MET A 217 -6.59 -4.69 2.24
CA MET A 217 -5.92 -5.33 3.37
C MET A 217 -5.05 -6.49 2.88
N ARG A 218 -3.94 -6.75 3.57
CA ARG A 218 -2.98 -7.77 3.10
C ARG A 218 -3.27 -9.16 3.66
N SER A 219 -3.53 -9.24 4.97
CA SER A 219 -3.71 -10.46 5.74
C SER A 219 -4.63 -10.18 6.95
N PRO A 220 -5.93 -9.91 6.71
CA PRO A 220 -6.82 -9.41 7.74
C PRO A 220 -7.16 -10.51 8.77
N GLY A 221 -6.97 -10.20 10.04
CA GLY A 221 -7.44 -10.99 11.17
C GLY A 221 -8.76 -10.41 11.71
N ILE A 222 -9.78 -11.26 11.87
CA ILE A 222 -11.14 -10.86 12.23
C ILE A 222 -11.54 -11.45 13.58
N THR A 223 -12.04 -10.57 14.45
CA THR A 223 -12.64 -10.93 15.74
C THR A 223 -13.99 -10.23 15.89
N THR A 224 -14.86 -10.75 16.74
CA THR A 224 -16.17 -10.14 17.02
C THR A 224 -16.57 -10.39 18.47
N THR A 225 -17.67 -9.80 18.92
CA THR A 225 -18.26 -10.07 20.23
C THR A 225 -19.65 -10.69 20.04
N ILE A 226 -19.83 -11.93 20.49
CA ILE A 226 -21.13 -12.63 20.47
C ILE A 226 -21.52 -12.92 21.91
N ASP A 227 -22.73 -12.55 22.32
CA ASP A 227 -23.25 -12.74 23.68
C ASP A 227 -22.31 -12.20 24.78
N GLY A 228 -21.68 -11.04 24.52
CA GLY A 228 -20.74 -10.40 25.45
C GLY A 228 -19.37 -11.07 25.56
N LYS A 229 -19.10 -12.15 24.79
CA LYS A 229 -17.81 -12.83 24.74
C LYS A 229 -17.07 -12.51 23.44
N LYS A 230 -15.78 -12.19 23.56
CA LYS A 230 -14.91 -12.05 22.38
C LYS A 230 -14.72 -13.41 21.72
N LYS A 231 -15.02 -13.46 20.42
CA LYS A 231 -14.86 -14.64 19.57
C LYS A 231 -13.88 -14.30 18.45
N THR A 232 -12.84 -15.11 18.34
CA THR A 232 -11.90 -15.04 17.22
C THR A 232 -12.49 -15.79 16.03
N LEU A 233 -12.67 -15.11 14.89
CA LEU A 233 -13.20 -15.74 13.68
C LEU A 233 -12.06 -16.32 12.85
N TYR A 234 -11.03 -15.52 12.57
CA TYR A 234 -9.84 -15.93 11.84
C TYR A 234 -8.64 -15.04 12.17
N ILE A 235 -7.46 -15.61 12.40
CA ILE A 235 -6.20 -14.85 12.57
C ILE A 235 -5.09 -15.54 11.77
N PRO A 236 -4.62 -14.95 10.66
CA PRO A 236 -3.60 -15.57 9.80
C PRO A 236 -2.17 -15.46 10.34
N ASN A 237 -1.87 -14.43 11.12
CA ASN A 237 -0.49 -14.06 11.45
C ASN A 237 0.09 -14.81 12.67
N ILE A 238 -0.73 -15.61 13.36
CA ILE A 238 -0.30 -16.40 14.53
C ILE A 238 -0.55 -17.88 14.21
N PRO A 239 0.49 -18.70 13.97
CA PRO A 239 0.33 -20.07 13.46
C PRO A 239 -0.64 -20.95 14.27
N ALA A 240 -0.60 -20.86 15.60
CA ALA A 240 -1.49 -21.62 16.47
C ALA A 240 -2.97 -21.21 16.31
N LEU A 241 -3.24 -19.91 16.13
CA LEU A 241 -4.60 -19.40 15.95
C LEU A 241 -5.09 -19.59 14.52
N GLU A 242 -4.19 -19.51 13.54
CA GLU A 242 -4.49 -19.78 12.13
C GLU A 242 -5.03 -21.20 11.98
N VAL A 243 -4.28 -22.21 12.46
CA VAL A 243 -4.72 -23.61 12.42
C VAL A 243 -6.04 -23.82 13.16
N ALA A 244 -6.21 -23.20 14.34
CA ALA A 244 -7.41 -23.33 15.15
C ALA A 244 -8.65 -22.64 14.54
N THR A 245 -8.47 -21.65 13.67
CA THR A 245 -9.56 -20.85 13.10
C THR A 245 -9.77 -21.07 11.61
N ARG A 246 -8.88 -21.81 10.94
CA ARG A 246 -8.96 -22.13 9.51
C ARG A 246 -10.27 -22.79 9.11
N GLU A 247 -10.81 -23.69 9.94
CA GLU A 247 -12.10 -24.34 9.67
C GLU A 247 -13.29 -23.36 9.61
N ASN A 248 -13.15 -22.15 10.16
CA ASN A 248 -14.21 -21.15 10.10
C ASN A 248 -14.30 -20.47 8.74
N LEU A 249 -13.25 -20.54 7.91
CA LEU A 249 -13.22 -19.89 6.59
C LEU A 249 -14.34 -20.41 5.67
N GLU A 250 -14.62 -21.71 5.73
CA GLU A 250 -15.65 -22.36 4.91
C GLU A 250 -17.07 -22.22 5.48
N LYS A 251 -17.19 -21.75 6.73
CA LYS A 251 -18.49 -21.61 7.41
C LYS A 251 -19.16 -20.31 6.95
N SER A 252 -20.49 -20.37 6.76
CA SER A 252 -21.27 -19.18 6.44
C SER A 252 -21.29 -18.19 7.61
N LEU A 253 -21.38 -16.90 7.33
CA LEU A 253 -21.46 -15.84 8.35
C LEU A 253 -22.60 -16.12 9.35
N LYS A 254 -23.76 -16.59 8.84
CA LYS A 254 -24.89 -16.99 9.68
C LYS A 254 -24.56 -18.17 10.60
N SER A 255 -23.87 -19.20 10.11
CA SER A 255 -23.48 -20.36 10.93
C SER A 255 -22.44 -20.01 12.00
N LEU A 256 -21.66 -18.96 11.77
CA LEU A 256 -20.71 -18.41 12.75
C LEU A 256 -21.39 -17.56 13.83
N GLY A 257 -22.70 -17.33 13.72
CA GLY A 257 -23.49 -16.55 14.66
C GLY A 257 -23.43 -15.04 14.40
N LEU A 258 -23.03 -14.61 13.20
CA LEU A 258 -23.05 -13.20 12.82
C LEU A 258 -24.46 -12.80 12.39
N THR A 259 -24.87 -11.62 12.83
CA THR A 259 -26.18 -11.03 12.53
C THR A 259 -26.02 -9.73 11.75
N ASP A 260 -27.14 -9.21 11.25
CA ASP A 260 -27.18 -7.87 10.67
C ASP A 260 -26.80 -6.80 11.69
N GLU A 261 -26.14 -5.74 11.23
CA GLU A 261 -25.54 -4.65 12.00
C GLU A 261 -24.50 -5.10 13.08
N GLN A 262 -24.01 -6.34 13.00
CA GLN A 262 -22.99 -6.87 13.90
C GLN A 262 -21.64 -6.17 13.69
N GLN A 263 -20.99 -5.79 14.78
CA GLN A 263 -19.64 -5.23 14.74
C GLN A 263 -18.57 -6.31 14.67
N ILE A 264 -17.63 -6.15 13.75
CA ILE A 264 -16.41 -6.94 13.66
C ILE A 264 -15.20 -6.02 13.85
N ILE A 265 -14.16 -6.57 14.48
CA ILE A 265 -12.89 -5.91 14.70
C ILE A 265 -11.86 -6.60 13.80
N VAL A 266 -11.31 -5.84 12.86
CA VAL A 266 -10.35 -6.33 11.86
C VAL A 266 -8.99 -5.70 12.13
N ALA A 267 -7.96 -6.53 12.29
CA ALA A 267 -6.57 -6.11 12.43
C ALA A 267 -5.77 -6.58 11.21
N ASP A 268 -4.97 -5.70 10.63
CA ASP A 268 -4.18 -5.98 9.43
C ASP A 268 -2.80 -5.29 9.51
N ALA A 269 -1.83 -5.76 8.73
CA ALA A 269 -0.51 -5.11 8.66
C ALA A 269 -0.55 -3.72 7.98
N THR A 270 -1.62 -3.40 7.23
CA THR A 270 -1.80 -2.08 6.59
C THR A 270 -2.13 -0.97 7.58
N SER A 271 -2.59 -1.28 8.81
CA SER A 271 -2.89 -0.27 9.83
C SER A 271 -2.36 -0.69 11.20
N PRO A 272 -1.74 0.22 11.97
CA PRO A 272 -1.30 -0.11 13.33
C PRO A 272 -2.47 -0.39 14.30
N ASP A 273 -3.66 0.12 13.97
CA ASP A 273 -4.85 0.02 14.82
C ASP A 273 -5.87 -0.94 14.23
N ALA A 274 -6.50 -1.75 15.10
CA ALA A 274 -7.64 -2.57 14.71
C ALA A 274 -8.86 -1.69 14.39
N ARG A 275 -9.56 -2.01 13.31
CA ARG A 275 -10.69 -1.24 12.78
C ARG A 275 -12.00 -1.94 13.07
N VAL A 276 -13.01 -1.14 13.40
CA VAL A 276 -14.38 -1.64 13.59
C VAL A 276 -15.14 -1.48 12.28
N PHE A 277 -15.74 -2.57 11.82
CA PHE A 277 -16.69 -2.57 10.70
C PHE A 277 -18.04 -3.06 11.20
N VAL A 278 -19.10 -2.62 10.54
CA VAL A 278 -20.47 -3.12 10.75
C VAL A 278 -20.86 -3.95 9.55
N LEU A 279 -21.30 -5.18 9.79
CA LEU A 279 -21.84 -6.04 8.75
C LEU A 279 -23.26 -5.57 8.42
N LYS A 280 -23.56 -5.43 7.13
CA LYS A 280 -24.89 -5.13 6.63
C LYS A 280 -25.34 -6.28 5.73
N PHE A 281 -26.32 -7.05 6.20
CA PHE A 281 -26.81 -8.23 5.51
C PHE A 281 -27.82 -7.81 4.44
N MET A 282 -27.56 -8.19 3.18
CA MET A 282 -28.48 -7.99 2.05
C MET A 282 -29.25 -9.26 1.69
#